data_AF-A0A0J6UXR2-F1
#
_entry.id   AF-A0A0J6UXR2-F1
#
_cell.length_a   1.000
_cell.length_b   1.000
_cell.length_c   1.000
_cell.angle_alpha   90.00
_cell.angle_beta   90.00
_cell.angle_gamma   90.00
#
_symmetry.space_group_name_H-M   'P 1'
#
loop_
_entity.id
_entity.type
_entity.pdbx_description
1 polymer ?
#
loop_
_entity_poly.entity_id
_entity_poly.type
_entity_poly.pdbx_seq_one_letter_code
_entity_poly.pdbx_strand_id
1 'polypeptide(L)'
;EEAAGLAGVLVQAGRHLDRTDEQSRVLEAAMASAAQDAGRIVEAVAALARQANRLALGATVEAARAGGAGGPLWEMSREFKRLSGDAARAVGEMRALSRRLSGPGAVAAGSVATSLACLRPAFATTGAAAEAQAAAARRLAGEARELAGSADGLGQEIADAAASAGEAVRRMEAAEAAGAGVAGLAGTLAGRAVASLRQAEIGDRRVHDRYPVDLAVRVGTWGVGRVLDLGRGGLLLSPPEGCGAATGARLSLDLRSVGRLQVQVVGASPRGLHCALADPASEARMRDALVAVEEENRPLIAAAQGGAAAVAAALEQALAAGRLDRQALFDTSYRPVVGVEPPHYLTAAVPALEDILPPILEPLLLADPRTAFCIAVDRNGYAPVHNRAQAQAPRAGDPAWNALHARQRRLYDDRAGLAAARSTRAFLVQACPQDEAGRPPLREVAAPIRVHGRHWGALRIGFRI
;
A
#
# COMPACT_ATOMS: atom_id res chain seq x y z
N GLU A 1 -97.74 74.32 42.93
CA GLU A 1 -96.32 73.94 43.13
C GLU A 1 -96.09 72.49 43.59
N GLU A 2 -97.07 71.74 44.11
CA GLU A 2 -96.83 70.35 44.56
C GLU A 2 -96.68 69.28 43.46
N ALA A 3 -97.23 69.50 42.25
CA ALA A 3 -97.07 68.57 41.12
C ALA A 3 -95.62 68.52 40.57
N ALA A 4 -94.79 69.53 40.89
CA ALA A 4 -93.39 69.57 40.45
C ALA A 4 -92.45 68.74 41.35
N GLY A 5 -92.82 68.50 42.62
CA GLY A 5 -91.97 67.78 43.59
C GLY A 5 -91.97 66.27 43.42
N LEU A 6 -93.13 65.65 43.21
CA LEU A 6 -93.26 64.19 43.06
C LEU A 6 -92.63 63.66 41.75
N ALA A 7 -92.70 64.46 40.68
CA ALA A 7 -92.01 64.16 39.42
C ALA A 7 -90.48 64.16 39.60
N GLY A 8 -89.94 65.05 40.44
CA GLY A 8 -88.51 65.11 40.75
C GLY A 8 -87.99 63.87 41.49
N VAL A 9 -88.74 63.39 42.50
CA VAL A 9 -88.35 62.23 43.32
C VAL A 9 -88.40 60.92 42.53
N LEU A 10 -89.42 60.71 41.69
CA LEU A 10 -89.53 59.52 40.84
C LEU A 10 -88.45 59.48 39.75
N VAL A 11 -88.09 60.65 39.18
CA VAL A 11 -86.96 60.77 38.25
C VAL A 11 -85.63 60.49 38.95
N GLN A 12 -85.48 60.88 40.22
CA GLN A 12 -84.26 60.63 40.99
C GLN A 12 -84.12 59.16 41.40
N ALA A 13 -85.22 58.50 41.77
CA ALA A 13 -85.27 57.06 42.06
C ALA A 13 -85.02 56.21 40.80
N GLY A 14 -85.59 56.58 39.65
CA GLY A 14 -85.31 55.95 38.36
C GLY A 14 -83.82 56.07 37.99
N ARG A 15 -83.25 57.27 38.10
CA ARG A 15 -81.80 57.48 37.90
C ARG A 15 -80.91 56.71 38.87
N HIS A 16 -81.41 56.42 40.08
CA HIS A 16 -80.65 55.65 41.05
C HIS A 16 -80.68 54.17 40.74
N LEU A 17 -81.85 53.63 40.36
CA LEU A 17 -82.03 52.25 39.91
C LEU A 17 -81.25 51.99 38.62
N ASP A 18 -81.35 52.89 37.64
CA ASP A 18 -80.60 52.81 36.39
C ASP A 18 -79.08 52.83 36.64
N ARG A 19 -78.61 53.62 37.62
CA ARG A 19 -77.19 53.61 38.03
C ARG A 19 -76.77 52.28 38.65
N THR A 20 -77.58 51.67 39.52
CA THR A 20 -77.27 50.37 40.12
C THR A 20 -77.35 49.21 39.12
N ASP A 21 -78.28 49.25 38.17
CA ASP A 21 -78.37 48.28 37.08
C ASP A 21 -77.17 48.40 36.14
N GLU A 22 -76.78 49.63 35.81
CA GLU A 22 -75.59 49.89 35.00
C GLU A 22 -74.31 49.44 35.72
N GLN A 23 -74.19 49.68 37.02
CA GLN A 23 -73.05 49.19 37.82
C GLN A 23 -73.00 47.66 37.91
N SER A 24 -74.14 46.99 38.08
CA SER A 24 -74.20 45.51 38.07
C SER A 24 -73.83 44.95 36.70
N ARG A 25 -74.32 45.54 35.60
CA ARG A 25 -73.99 45.12 34.23
C ARG A 25 -72.51 45.32 33.90
N VAL A 26 -71.92 46.45 34.32
CA VAL A 26 -70.48 46.70 34.14
C VAL A 26 -69.64 45.70 34.92
N LEU A 27 -70.05 45.33 36.14
CA LEU A 27 -69.35 44.33 36.94
C LEU A 27 -69.50 42.91 36.37
N GLU A 28 -70.69 42.54 35.91
CA GLU A 28 -70.94 41.27 35.20
C GLU A 28 -70.10 41.17 33.92
N ALA A 29 -70.03 42.23 33.14
CA ALA A 29 -69.19 42.30 31.94
C ALA A 29 -67.69 42.18 32.26
N ALA A 30 -67.22 42.84 33.32
CA ALA A 30 -65.84 42.74 33.78
C ALA A 30 -65.50 41.31 34.29
N MET A 31 -66.42 40.66 35.00
CA MET A 31 -66.27 39.27 35.44
C MET A 31 -66.29 38.27 34.28
N ALA A 32 -67.19 38.48 33.31
CA ALA A 32 -67.23 37.67 32.10
C ALA A 32 -65.92 37.80 31.30
N SER A 33 -65.37 39.02 31.21
CA SER A 33 -64.07 39.27 30.57
C SER A 33 -62.92 38.63 31.34
N ALA A 34 -62.87 38.77 32.67
CA ALA A 34 -61.82 38.16 33.49
C ALA A 34 -61.87 36.61 33.47
N ALA A 35 -63.07 36.04 33.45
CA ALA A 35 -63.27 34.59 33.29
C ALA A 35 -62.86 34.11 31.88
N GLN A 36 -63.11 34.89 30.83
CA GLN A 36 -62.61 34.61 29.48
C GLN A 36 -61.07 34.71 29.40
N ASP A 37 -60.46 35.69 30.05
CA ASP A 37 -59.00 35.85 30.08
C ASP A 37 -58.33 34.71 30.84
N ALA A 38 -58.89 34.32 31.98
CA ALA A 38 -58.47 33.13 32.70
C ALA A 38 -58.62 31.86 31.85
N GLY A 39 -59.75 31.72 31.14
CA GLY A 39 -59.97 30.64 30.19
C GLY A 39 -58.88 30.58 29.10
N ARG A 40 -58.49 31.73 28.54
CA ARG A 40 -57.41 31.83 27.54
C ARG A 40 -56.05 31.40 28.10
N ILE A 41 -55.70 31.84 29.31
CA ILE A 41 -54.44 31.45 29.97
C ILE A 41 -54.44 29.95 30.29
N VAL A 42 -55.55 29.41 30.80
CA VAL A 42 -55.72 27.99 31.09
C VAL A 42 -55.60 27.15 29.81
N GLU A 43 -56.13 27.61 28.68
CA GLU A 43 -55.95 26.94 27.39
C GLU A 43 -54.50 26.99 26.89
N ALA A 44 -53.81 28.13 27.06
CA ALA A 44 -52.39 28.25 26.70
C ALA A 44 -51.50 27.31 27.52
N VAL A 45 -51.72 27.23 28.84
CA VAL A 45 -51.01 26.29 29.73
C VAL A 45 -51.34 24.85 29.36
N ALA A 46 -52.60 24.54 29.05
CA ALA A 46 -52.98 23.20 28.62
C ALA A 46 -52.31 22.80 27.29
N ALA A 47 -52.13 23.74 26.36
CA ALA A 47 -51.41 23.52 25.12
C ALA A 47 -49.92 23.24 25.37
N LEU A 48 -49.27 24.03 26.23
CA LEU A 48 -47.87 23.82 26.63
C LEU A 48 -47.68 22.48 27.34
N ALA A 49 -48.59 22.08 28.24
CA ALA A 49 -48.54 20.78 28.92
C ALA A 49 -48.66 19.61 27.93
N ARG A 50 -49.54 19.71 26.93
CA ARG A 50 -49.65 18.70 25.86
C ARG A 50 -48.39 18.61 25.00
N GLN A 51 -47.72 19.74 24.76
CA GLN A 51 -46.49 19.78 23.98
C GLN A 51 -45.30 19.23 24.78
N ALA A 52 -45.18 19.62 26.05
CA ALA A 52 -44.23 19.06 27.02
C ALA A 52 -44.36 17.53 27.13
N ASN A 53 -45.59 17.02 27.27
CA ASN A 53 -45.85 15.58 27.34
C ASN A 53 -45.46 14.84 26.04
N ARG A 54 -45.63 15.47 24.87
CA ARG A 54 -45.18 14.90 23.59
C ARG A 54 -43.66 14.83 23.49
N LEU A 55 -42.95 15.87 23.92
CA LEU A 55 -41.48 15.87 23.95
C LEU A 55 -40.93 14.81 24.93
N ALA A 56 -41.54 14.69 26.12
CA ALA A 56 -41.19 13.65 27.08
C ALA A 56 -41.40 12.24 26.52
N LEU A 57 -42.50 12.01 25.79
CA LEU A 57 -42.73 10.73 25.14
C LEU A 57 -41.62 10.40 24.12
N GLY A 58 -41.20 11.38 23.31
CA GLY A 58 -40.08 11.23 22.38
C GLY A 58 -38.76 10.90 23.09
N ALA A 59 -38.46 11.62 24.17
CA ALA A 59 -37.28 11.35 25.00
C ALA A 59 -37.31 9.94 25.62
N THR A 60 -38.49 9.43 26.00
CA THR A 60 -38.66 8.06 26.52
C THR A 60 -38.28 7.01 25.47
N VAL A 61 -38.67 7.23 24.22
CA VAL A 61 -38.38 6.31 23.11
C VAL A 61 -36.89 6.28 22.83
N GLU A 62 -36.23 7.44 22.83
CA GLU A 62 -34.80 7.53 22.56
C GLU A 62 -33.96 6.99 23.73
N ALA A 63 -34.40 7.21 24.97
CA ALA A 63 -33.82 6.57 26.15
C ALA A 63 -33.89 5.04 26.09
N ALA A 64 -35.01 4.49 25.61
CA ALA A 64 -35.18 3.05 25.43
C ALA A 64 -34.29 2.49 24.31
N ARG A 65 -34.05 3.26 23.23
CA ARG A 65 -33.12 2.89 22.15
C ARG A 65 -31.66 2.86 22.62
N ALA A 66 -31.26 3.76 23.50
CA ALA A 66 -29.91 3.85 24.03
C ALA A 66 -29.54 2.73 25.05
N GLY A 67 -30.48 1.85 25.41
CA GLY A 67 -30.24 0.73 26.33
C GLY A 67 -29.76 1.19 27.71
N GLY A 68 -28.72 0.54 28.25
CA GLY A 68 -28.19 0.85 29.60
C GLY A 68 -27.63 2.27 29.77
N ALA A 69 -27.24 2.95 28.68
CA ALA A 69 -26.73 4.32 28.70
C ALA A 69 -27.86 5.37 28.76
N GLY A 70 -29.12 4.99 28.54
CA GLY A 70 -30.28 5.90 28.49
C GLY A 70 -30.89 6.24 29.87
N GLY A 71 -30.32 5.75 30.97
CA GLY A 71 -30.90 5.87 32.32
C GLY A 71 -31.28 7.30 32.74
N PRO A 72 -30.36 8.29 32.66
CA PRO A 72 -30.65 9.67 33.05
C PRO A 72 -31.76 10.32 32.22
N LEU A 73 -31.78 10.04 30.91
CA LEU A 73 -32.83 10.49 29.99
C LEU A 73 -34.20 9.88 30.33
N TRP A 74 -34.20 8.63 30.82
CA TRP A 74 -35.41 7.93 31.26
C TRP A 74 -36.00 8.56 32.52
N GLU A 75 -35.17 8.84 33.53
CA GLU A 75 -35.60 9.49 34.78
C GLU A 75 -36.15 10.90 34.54
N MET A 76 -35.47 11.68 33.71
CA MET A 76 -35.91 13.03 33.33
C MET A 76 -37.25 13.01 32.60
N SER A 77 -37.46 12.05 31.69
CA SER A 77 -38.74 11.89 31.00
C SER A 77 -39.90 11.55 31.95
N ARG A 78 -39.68 10.65 32.92
CA ARG A 78 -40.71 10.31 33.90
C ARG A 78 -41.15 11.52 34.70
N GLU A 79 -40.19 12.33 35.15
CA GLU A 79 -40.48 13.51 35.95
C GLU A 79 -41.27 14.55 35.13
N PHE A 80 -40.91 14.74 33.86
CA PHE A 80 -41.65 15.62 32.94
C PHE A 80 -43.09 15.14 32.68
N LYS A 81 -43.27 13.83 32.55
CA LYS A 81 -44.58 13.19 32.36
C LYS A 81 -45.46 13.35 33.60
N ARG A 82 -44.88 13.23 34.79
CA ARG A 82 -45.57 13.45 36.07
C ARG A 82 -46.03 14.90 36.21
N LEU A 83 -45.13 15.87 36.02
CA LEU A 83 -45.44 17.30 36.08
C LEU A 83 -46.51 17.72 35.06
N SER A 84 -46.43 17.20 33.83
CA SER A 84 -47.45 17.45 32.80
C SER A 84 -48.81 16.88 33.18
N GLY A 85 -48.84 15.73 33.84
CA GLY A 85 -50.06 15.12 34.37
C GLY A 85 -50.70 15.92 35.51
N ASP A 86 -49.87 16.43 36.43
CA ASP A 86 -50.33 17.28 37.53
C ASP A 86 -50.87 18.63 37.00
N ALA A 87 -50.21 19.24 36.01
CA ALA A 87 -50.67 20.44 35.34
C ALA A 87 -52.02 20.22 34.60
N ALA A 88 -52.16 19.10 33.88
CA ALA A 88 -53.40 18.77 33.19
C ALA A 88 -54.57 18.58 34.17
N ARG A 89 -54.31 18.02 35.35
CA ARG A 89 -55.31 17.85 36.43
C ARG A 89 -55.76 19.21 36.97
N ALA A 90 -54.81 20.09 37.31
CA ALA A 90 -55.10 21.44 37.81
C ALA A 90 -55.90 22.28 36.80
N VAL A 91 -55.56 22.18 35.50
CA VAL A 91 -56.34 22.80 34.40
C VAL A 91 -57.77 22.26 34.36
N GLY A 92 -57.96 20.94 34.52
CA GLY A 92 -59.27 20.31 34.57
C GLY A 92 -60.14 20.82 35.71
N GLU A 93 -59.56 20.94 36.91
CA GLU A 93 -60.21 21.49 38.10
C GLU A 93 -60.61 22.96 37.91
N MET A 94 -59.73 23.77 37.31
CA MET A 94 -60.06 25.17 36.98
C MET A 94 -61.19 25.29 35.96
N ARG A 95 -61.23 24.44 34.93
CA ARG A 95 -62.34 24.42 33.97
C ARG A 95 -63.67 23.99 34.61
N ALA A 96 -63.62 23.09 35.59
CA ALA A 96 -64.81 22.69 36.35
C ALA A 96 -65.30 23.84 37.24
N LEU A 97 -64.39 24.56 37.91
CA LEU A 97 -64.71 25.71 38.74
C LEU A 97 -65.25 26.89 37.92
N SER A 98 -64.62 27.22 36.78
CA SER A 98 -65.10 28.28 35.88
C SER A 98 -66.51 28.00 35.37
N ARG A 99 -66.83 26.75 35.02
CA ARG A 99 -68.20 26.37 34.60
C ARG A 99 -69.23 26.48 35.72
N ARG A 100 -68.84 26.18 36.97
CA ARG A 100 -69.71 26.36 38.14
C ARG A 100 -70.02 27.83 38.41
N LEU A 101 -69.06 28.72 38.15
CA LEU A 101 -69.22 30.17 38.33
C LEU A 101 -70.08 30.81 37.21
N SER A 102 -70.06 30.25 36.00
CA SER A 102 -70.86 30.72 34.87
C SER A 102 -72.27 30.10 34.77
N GLY A 103 -72.69 29.29 35.74
CA GLY A 103 -74.00 28.63 35.75
C GLY A 103 -75.13 29.50 36.31
N PRO A 104 -76.42 29.22 35.96
CA PRO A 104 -77.56 30.10 36.28
C PRO A 104 -77.91 30.30 37.77
N GLY A 105 -77.21 29.65 38.70
CA GLY A 105 -77.51 29.68 40.15
C GLY A 105 -76.60 30.58 40.99
N ALA A 106 -75.62 31.28 40.40
CA ALA A 106 -74.63 32.06 41.17
C ALA A 106 -75.10 33.47 41.58
N VAL A 107 -76.26 33.94 41.10
CA VAL A 107 -76.70 35.34 41.28
C VAL A 107 -77.74 35.51 42.40
N ALA A 108 -78.17 34.44 43.06
CA ALA A 108 -79.08 34.54 44.21
C ALA A 108 -78.30 34.59 45.54
N ALA A 109 -78.01 35.81 45.99
CA ALA A 109 -77.60 36.21 47.35
C ALA A 109 -76.24 35.72 47.90
N GLY A 110 -75.22 36.60 47.81
CA GLY A 110 -74.19 36.72 48.86
C GLY A 110 -72.79 36.12 48.66
N SER A 111 -72.24 35.96 47.44
CA SER A 111 -70.94 35.27 47.31
C SER A 111 -70.07 35.63 46.08
N VAL A 112 -69.99 36.91 45.67
CA VAL A 112 -68.92 37.36 44.76
C VAL A 112 -67.57 37.40 45.50
N ALA A 113 -67.55 37.92 46.73
CA ALA A 113 -66.36 37.97 47.57
C ALA A 113 -65.83 36.57 47.94
N THR A 114 -66.72 35.62 48.27
CA THR A 114 -66.34 34.23 48.58
C THR A 114 -65.85 33.49 47.34
N SER A 115 -66.43 33.74 46.16
CA SER A 115 -65.95 33.16 44.90
C SER A 115 -64.56 33.70 44.54
N LEU A 116 -64.31 35.00 44.75
CA LEU A 116 -62.98 35.61 44.59
C LEU A 116 -61.98 35.06 45.60
N ALA A 117 -62.39 34.85 46.85
CA ALA A 117 -61.56 34.25 47.90
C ALA A 117 -61.17 32.80 47.58
N CYS A 118 -62.09 32.02 46.97
CA CYS A 118 -61.82 30.66 46.51
C CYS A 118 -60.92 30.59 45.28
N LEU A 119 -60.95 31.61 44.41
CA LEU A 119 -60.12 31.65 43.20
C LEU A 119 -58.66 32.05 43.46
N ARG A 120 -58.42 32.89 44.47
CA ARG A 120 -57.07 33.44 44.75
C ARG A 120 -55.98 32.37 44.99
N PRO A 121 -56.23 31.30 45.79
CA PRO A 121 -55.25 30.23 45.99
C PRO A 121 -54.97 29.43 44.71
N ALA A 122 -55.97 29.18 43.86
CA ALA A 122 -55.83 28.44 42.62
C ALA A 122 -54.98 29.19 41.57
N PHE A 123 -55.12 30.52 41.52
CA PHE A 123 -54.26 31.35 40.68
C PHE A 123 -52.82 31.40 41.21
N ALA A 124 -52.63 31.47 42.52
CA ALA A 124 -51.30 31.43 43.12
C ALA A 124 -50.57 30.10 42.84
N THR A 125 -51.27 28.97 42.95
CA THR A 125 -50.67 27.65 42.66
C THR A 125 -50.38 27.46 41.17
N THR A 126 -51.24 27.96 40.28
CA THR A 126 -51.02 27.92 38.83
C THR A 126 -49.86 28.81 38.41
N GLY A 127 -49.76 30.01 38.97
CA GLY A 127 -48.62 30.91 38.76
C GLY A 127 -47.31 30.28 39.19
N ALA A 128 -47.26 29.73 40.41
CA ALA A 128 -46.08 29.04 40.93
C ALA A 128 -45.69 27.81 40.07
N ALA A 129 -46.67 27.02 39.60
CA ALA A 129 -46.43 25.90 38.71
C ALA A 129 -45.89 26.35 37.34
N ALA A 130 -46.43 27.44 36.78
CA ALA A 130 -45.97 28.00 35.51
C ALA A 130 -44.54 28.56 35.62
N GLU A 131 -44.21 29.23 36.73
CA GLU A 131 -42.85 29.72 37.00
C GLU A 131 -41.85 28.57 37.16
N ALA A 132 -42.20 27.53 37.92
CA ALA A 132 -41.37 26.34 38.08
C ALA A 132 -41.11 25.64 36.74
N GLN A 133 -42.14 25.56 35.88
CA GLN A 133 -42.01 24.97 34.54
C GLN A 133 -41.15 25.84 33.60
N ALA A 134 -41.29 27.16 33.66
CA ALA A 134 -40.45 28.07 32.89
C ALA A 134 -38.97 27.97 33.33
N ALA A 135 -38.70 27.83 34.62
CA ALA A 135 -37.35 27.61 35.14
C ALA A 135 -36.77 26.26 34.68
N ALA A 136 -37.55 25.18 34.74
CA ALA A 136 -37.13 23.86 34.27
C ALA A 136 -36.83 23.87 32.75
N ALA A 137 -37.66 24.53 31.94
CA ALA A 137 -37.45 24.66 30.50
C ALA A 137 -36.14 25.40 30.17
N ARG A 138 -35.81 26.47 30.92
CA ARG A 138 -34.53 27.20 30.74
C ARG A 138 -33.32 26.34 31.10
N ARG A 139 -33.39 25.56 32.18
CA ARG A 139 -32.32 24.64 32.59
C ARG A 139 -32.05 23.58 31.52
N LEU A 140 -33.10 22.95 31.00
CA LEU A 140 -33.00 21.97 29.91
C LEU A 140 -32.43 22.55 28.62
N ALA A 141 -32.80 23.78 28.27
CA ALA A 141 -32.21 24.46 27.12
C ALA A 141 -30.71 24.73 27.31
N GLY A 142 -30.25 24.91 28.56
CA GLY A 142 -28.82 24.98 28.89
C GLY A 142 -28.13 23.64 28.73
N GLU A 143 -28.65 22.60 29.39
CA GLU A 143 -28.11 21.23 29.34
C GLU A 143 -28.06 20.67 27.90
N ALA A 144 -29.07 20.96 27.08
CA ALA A 144 -29.09 20.55 25.67
C ALA A 144 -28.03 21.23 24.81
N ARG A 145 -27.69 22.51 25.08
CA ARG A 145 -26.61 23.21 24.37
C ARG A 145 -25.23 22.66 24.76
N GLU A 146 -25.04 22.35 26.03
CA GLU A 146 -23.81 21.73 26.52
C GLU A 146 -23.59 20.33 25.92
N LEU A 147 -24.66 19.54 25.85
CA LEU A 147 -24.63 18.22 25.20
C LEU A 147 -24.33 18.34 23.70
N ALA A 148 -24.92 19.31 23.00
CA ALA A 148 -24.64 19.56 21.59
C ALA A 148 -23.16 19.95 21.37
N GLY A 149 -22.61 20.85 22.19
CA GLY A 149 -21.19 21.20 22.11
C GLY A 149 -20.25 20.02 22.41
N SER A 150 -20.64 19.16 23.34
CA SER A 150 -19.89 17.93 23.64
C SER A 150 -19.94 16.91 22.49
N ALA A 151 -21.11 16.77 21.84
CA ALA A 151 -21.27 15.91 20.66
C ALA A 151 -20.47 16.41 19.46
N ASP A 152 -20.42 17.74 19.24
CA ASP A 152 -19.57 18.35 18.22
C ASP A 152 -18.08 18.10 18.52
N GLY A 153 -17.66 18.24 19.78
CA GLY A 153 -16.29 17.93 20.22
C GLY A 153 -15.90 16.48 19.97
N LEU A 154 -16.76 15.53 20.35
CA LEU A 154 -16.57 14.10 20.05
C LEU A 154 -16.52 13.83 18.54
N GLY A 155 -17.34 14.52 17.75
CA GLY A 155 -17.30 14.43 16.29
C GLY A 155 -15.95 14.84 15.70
N GLN A 156 -15.36 15.92 16.24
CA GLN A 156 -14.03 16.37 15.84
C GLN A 156 -12.93 15.38 16.26
N GLU A 157 -12.97 14.86 17.49
CA GLU A 157 -12.02 13.85 17.97
C GLU A 157 -12.05 12.57 17.12
N ILE A 158 -13.23 12.12 16.71
CA ILE A 158 -13.39 10.95 15.82
C ILE A 158 -12.78 11.24 14.44
N ALA A 159 -12.99 12.44 13.89
CA ALA A 159 -12.41 12.84 12.61
C ALA A 159 -10.87 12.85 12.65
N ASP A 160 -10.29 13.40 13.72
CA ASP A 160 -8.85 13.45 13.93
C ASP A 160 -8.26 12.04 14.11
N ALA A 161 -8.95 11.17 14.85
CA ALA A 161 -8.57 9.77 15.02
C ALA A 161 -8.59 8.99 13.69
N ALA A 162 -9.61 9.22 12.84
CA ALA A 162 -9.71 8.62 11.51
C ALA A 162 -8.57 9.09 10.58
N ALA A 163 -8.22 10.38 10.63
CA ALA A 163 -7.10 10.93 9.87
C ALA A 163 -5.76 10.31 10.30
N SER A 164 -5.53 10.20 11.61
CA SER A 164 -4.35 9.56 12.20
C SER A 164 -4.23 8.07 11.80
N ALA A 165 -5.34 7.33 11.87
CA ALA A 165 -5.38 5.94 11.43
C ALA A 165 -5.04 5.79 9.93
N GLY A 166 -5.57 6.66 9.07
CA GLY A 166 -5.24 6.66 7.64
C GLY A 166 -3.75 6.97 7.36
N GLU A 167 -3.12 7.81 8.18
CA GLU A 167 -1.69 8.06 8.08
C GLU A 167 -0.85 6.87 8.56
N ALA A 168 -1.27 6.19 9.63
CA ALA A 168 -0.62 4.97 10.10
C ALA A 168 -0.64 3.86 9.03
N VAL A 169 -1.77 3.66 8.34
CA VAL A 169 -1.87 2.72 7.21
C VAL A 169 -0.86 3.04 6.11
N ARG A 170 -0.78 4.31 5.66
CA ARG A 170 0.21 4.72 4.65
C ARG A 170 1.65 4.49 5.08
N ARG A 171 1.96 4.73 6.36
CA ARG A 171 3.31 4.46 6.92
C ARG A 171 3.62 2.96 6.93
N MET A 172 2.64 2.12 7.23
CA MET A 172 2.81 0.65 7.19
C MET A 172 3.08 0.16 5.76
N GLU A 173 2.32 0.62 4.76
CA GLU A 173 2.54 0.28 3.35
C GLU A 173 3.95 0.69 2.87
N ALA A 174 4.39 1.90 3.24
CA ALA A 174 5.74 2.37 2.91
C ALA A 174 6.84 1.53 3.59
N ALA A 175 6.63 1.12 4.85
CA ALA A 175 7.56 0.28 5.59
C ALA A 175 7.67 -1.13 4.97
N GLU A 176 6.55 -1.71 4.52
CA GLU A 176 6.54 -3.00 3.83
C GLU A 176 7.29 -2.95 2.50
N ALA A 177 7.05 -1.91 1.69
CA ALA A 177 7.79 -1.69 0.45
C ALA A 177 9.31 -1.52 0.68
N ALA A 178 9.69 -0.76 1.70
CA ALA A 178 11.10 -0.61 2.09
C ALA A 178 11.71 -1.95 2.54
N GLY A 179 10.98 -2.75 3.33
CA GLY A 179 11.40 -4.07 3.79
C GLY A 179 11.65 -5.03 2.62
N ALA A 180 10.73 -5.08 1.65
CA ALA A 180 10.90 -5.87 0.42
C ALA A 180 12.15 -5.43 -0.37
N GLY A 181 12.39 -4.12 -0.48
CA GLY A 181 13.59 -3.57 -1.12
C GLY A 181 14.89 -4.01 -0.45
N VAL A 182 14.96 -3.99 0.88
CA VAL A 182 16.13 -4.43 1.64
C VAL A 182 16.41 -5.92 1.43
N ALA A 183 15.39 -6.77 1.46
CA ALA A 183 15.54 -8.20 1.22
C ALA A 183 16.07 -8.49 -0.20
N GLY A 184 15.57 -7.77 -1.22
CA GLY A 184 16.04 -7.89 -2.60
C GLY A 184 17.51 -7.48 -2.77
N LEU A 185 17.92 -6.37 -2.12
CA LEU A 185 19.32 -5.92 -2.11
C LEU A 185 20.24 -6.94 -1.45
N ALA A 186 19.83 -7.52 -0.32
CA ALA A 186 20.59 -8.55 0.38
C ALA A 186 20.82 -9.80 -0.48
N GLY A 187 19.77 -10.27 -1.19
CA GLY A 187 19.88 -11.37 -2.13
C GLY A 187 20.85 -11.09 -3.29
N THR A 188 20.77 -9.89 -3.86
CA THR A 188 21.65 -9.44 -4.95
C THR A 188 23.11 -9.37 -4.49
N LEU A 189 23.37 -8.81 -3.30
CA LEU A 189 24.71 -8.73 -2.72
C LEU A 189 25.29 -10.12 -2.43
N ALA A 190 24.50 -11.03 -1.86
CA ALA A 190 24.93 -12.41 -1.62
C ALA A 190 25.29 -13.12 -2.94
N GLY A 191 24.46 -12.98 -3.98
CA GLY A 191 24.73 -13.52 -5.31
C GLY A 191 26.03 -12.99 -5.92
N ARG A 192 26.24 -11.66 -5.87
CA ARG A 192 27.46 -10.99 -6.35
C ARG A 192 28.70 -11.43 -5.57
N ALA A 193 28.60 -11.60 -4.25
CA ALA A 193 29.72 -12.04 -3.41
C ALA A 193 30.12 -13.49 -3.68
N VAL A 194 29.15 -14.40 -3.81
CA VAL A 194 29.41 -15.81 -4.16
C VAL A 194 30.04 -15.91 -5.55
N ALA A 195 29.55 -15.13 -6.53
CA ALA A 195 30.15 -15.08 -7.86
C ALA A 195 31.61 -14.59 -7.82
N SER A 196 31.90 -13.53 -7.05
CA SER A 196 33.29 -13.07 -6.82
C SER A 196 34.17 -14.17 -6.23
N LEU A 197 33.71 -14.81 -5.15
CA LEU A 197 34.51 -15.81 -4.45
C LEU A 197 34.80 -17.03 -5.32
N ARG A 198 33.84 -17.48 -6.13
CA ARG A 198 34.04 -18.65 -7.02
C ARG A 198 34.96 -18.39 -8.20
N GLN A 199 35.08 -17.14 -8.65
CA GLN A 199 35.90 -16.77 -9.82
C GLN A 199 37.27 -16.20 -9.45
N ALA A 200 37.47 -15.84 -8.19
CA ALA A 200 38.80 -15.48 -7.69
C ALA A 200 39.75 -16.68 -7.81
N GLU A 201 41.03 -16.43 -8.05
CA GLU A 201 42.07 -17.47 -8.16
C GLU A 201 42.12 -18.42 -6.94
N ILE A 202 41.70 -17.95 -5.76
CA ILE A 202 41.64 -18.74 -4.53
C ILE A 202 40.40 -19.68 -4.50
N GLY A 203 39.31 -19.31 -5.18
CA GLY A 203 38.05 -20.06 -5.16
C GLY A 203 37.77 -20.89 -6.41
N ASP A 204 38.34 -20.56 -7.57
CA ASP A 204 38.28 -21.44 -8.75
C ASP A 204 39.28 -22.60 -8.59
N ARG A 205 38.83 -23.68 -7.95
CA ARG A 205 39.62 -24.92 -7.76
C ARG A 205 39.69 -25.80 -9.01
N ARG A 206 39.24 -25.33 -10.17
CA ARG A 206 39.15 -26.16 -11.39
C ARG A 206 40.50 -26.26 -12.09
N VAL A 207 41.00 -27.50 -12.16
CA VAL A 207 42.21 -27.85 -12.92
C VAL A 207 41.94 -27.88 -14.44
N HIS A 208 40.74 -28.30 -14.86
CA HIS A 208 40.39 -28.49 -16.26
C HIS A 208 39.24 -27.59 -16.70
N ASP A 209 39.28 -27.15 -17.96
CA ASP A 209 38.17 -26.43 -18.59
C ASP A 209 36.94 -27.34 -18.69
N ARG A 210 35.77 -26.69 -18.64
CA ARG A 210 34.48 -27.36 -18.79
C ARG A 210 33.72 -26.72 -19.94
N TYR A 211 33.09 -27.56 -20.74
CA TYR A 211 32.30 -27.17 -21.89
C TYR A 211 30.83 -27.45 -21.62
N PRO A 212 29.94 -26.46 -21.81
CA PRO A 212 28.51 -26.67 -21.71
C PRO A 212 28.05 -27.62 -22.81
N VAL A 213 27.26 -28.62 -22.41
CA VAL A 213 26.66 -29.59 -23.32
C VAL A 213 25.24 -29.87 -22.87
N ASP A 214 24.47 -30.54 -23.71
CA ASP A 214 23.14 -30.98 -23.34
C ASP A 214 22.89 -32.42 -23.80
N LEU A 215 23.51 -33.37 -23.08
CA LEU A 215 23.53 -34.78 -23.47
C LEU A 215 22.59 -35.60 -22.58
N ALA A 216 21.67 -36.34 -23.18
CA ALA A 216 20.88 -37.34 -22.47
C ALA A 216 21.80 -38.45 -21.93
N VAL A 217 21.58 -38.84 -20.68
CA VAL A 217 22.38 -39.86 -20.00
C VAL A 217 21.49 -40.80 -19.20
N ARG A 218 21.75 -42.11 -19.29
CA ARG A 218 21.09 -43.07 -18.42
C ARG A 218 21.91 -43.23 -17.14
N VAL A 219 21.27 -43.01 -15.99
CA VAL A 219 21.88 -43.01 -14.66
C VAL A 219 21.56 -44.33 -13.98
N GLY A 220 22.40 -45.35 -14.18
CA GLY A 220 22.18 -46.69 -13.61
C GLY A 220 20.75 -47.20 -13.80
N THR A 221 20.08 -47.51 -12.69
CA THR A 221 18.67 -47.92 -12.63
C THR A 221 17.69 -46.77 -12.35
N TRP A 222 18.19 -45.55 -12.12
CA TRP A 222 17.38 -44.38 -11.75
C TRP A 222 16.64 -43.76 -12.93
N GLY A 223 17.03 -44.08 -14.17
CA GLY A 223 16.37 -43.57 -15.38
C GLY A 223 17.25 -42.60 -16.17
N VAL A 224 16.61 -41.67 -16.89
CA VAL A 224 17.27 -40.76 -17.83
C VAL A 224 17.40 -39.37 -17.22
N GLY A 225 18.64 -38.89 -17.09
CA GLY A 225 18.98 -37.52 -16.74
C GLY A 225 19.65 -36.78 -17.90
N ARG A 226 20.27 -35.63 -17.60
CA ARG A 226 21.01 -34.82 -18.58
C ARG A 226 22.39 -34.42 -18.05
N VAL A 227 23.41 -34.46 -18.90
CA VAL A 227 24.72 -33.85 -18.62
C VAL A 227 24.72 -32.43 -19.15
N LEU A 228 24.99 -31.46 -18.26
CA LEU A 228 24.90 -30.03 -18.52
C LEU A 228 26.27 -29.39 -18.84
N ASP A 229 27.34 -29.98 -18.33
CA ASP A 229 28.72 -29.65 -18.70
C ASP A 229 29.63 -30.87 -18.54
N LEU A 230 30.71 -30.90 -19.31
CA LEU A 230 31.75 -31.93 -19.22
C LEU A 230 33.14 -31.32 -19.33
N GLY A 231 34.12 -31.97 -18.71
CA GLY A 231 35.53 -31.60 -18.73
C GLY A 231 36.39 -32.80 -18.35
N ARG A 232 37.71 -32.67 -18.49
CA ARG A 232 38.63 -33.82 -18.32
C ARG A 232 38.55 -34.48 -16.94
N GLY A 233 38.20 -33.72 -15.90
CA GLY A 233 38.07 -34.22 -14.54
C GLY A 233 36.66 -34.70 -14.14
N GLY A 234 35.64 -34.52 -14.98
CA GLY A 234 34.26 -34.86 -14.60
C GLY A 234 33.17 -34.08 -15.33
N LEU A 235 31.96 -34.12 -14.79
CA LEU A 235 30.76 -33.56 -15.41
C LEU A 235 29.77 -33.01 -14.39
N LEU A 236 28.82 -32.20 -14.87
CA LEU A 236 27.64 -31.78 -14.11
C LEU A 236 26.42 -32.55 -14.61
N LEU A 237 25.81 -33.34 -13.71
CA LEU A 237 24.64 -34.16 -13.98
C LEU A 237 23.38 -33.50 -13.42
N SER A 238 22.41 -33.21 -14.27
CA SER A 238 21.00 -33.07 -13.87
C SER A 238 20.41 -34.47 -13.75
N PRO A 239 20.24 -35.01 -12.53
CA PRO A 239 19.79 -36.38 -12.37
C PRO A 239 18.30 -36.51 -12.73
N PRO A 240 17.81 -37.74 -13.01
CA PRO A 240 16.37 -37.99 -13.14
C PRO A 240 15.63 -37.66 -11.84
N GLU A 241 14.34 -37.37 -11.96
CA GLU A 241 13.47 -37.11 -10.81
C GLU A 241 13.49 -38.31 -9.83
N GLY A 242 13.52 -38.02 -8.53
CA GLY A 242 13.64 -39.03 -7.49
C GLY A 242 15.05 -39.57 -7.25
N CYS A 243 16.08 -39.13 -7.99
CA CYS A 243 17.46 -39.58 -7.76
C CYS A 243 18.03 -39.11 -6.42
N GLY A 244 18.15 -40.03 -5.46
CA GLY A 244 18.66 -39.79 -4.10
C GLY A 244 20.18 -39.95 -3.94
N ALA A 245 20.96 -39.78 -5.01
CA ALA A 245 22.42 -39.96 -4.93
C ALA A 245 23.09 -38.86 -4.09
N ALA A 246 23.69 -39.25 -2.96
CA ALA A 246 24.41 -38.34 -2.07
C ALA A 246 25.89 -38.17 -2.48
N THR A 247 26.54 -37.13 -1.93
CA THR A 247 27.99 -36.95 -2.05
C THR A 247 28.73 -38.21 -1.57
N GLY A 248 29.73 -38.66 -2.33
CA GLY A 248 30.47 -39.89 -2.13
C GLY A 248 29.92 -41.09 -2.92
N ALA A 249 28.66 -41.05 -3.36
CA ALA A 249 28.05 -42.14 -4.12
C ALA A 249 28.73 -42.35 -5.48
N ARG A 250 28.85 -43.62 -5.88
CA ARG A 250 29.32 -43.99 -7.22
C ARG A 250 28.14 -44.26 -8.14
N LEU A 251 28.18 -43.67 -9.34
CA LEU A 251 27.15 -43.80 -10.36
C LEU A 251 27.75 -44.34 -11.65
N SER A 252 27.03 -45.25 -12.28
CA SER A 252 27.31 -45.68 -13.65
C SER A 252 26.45 -44.87 -14.60
N LEU A 253 27.10 -44.05 -15.43
CA LEU A 253 26.45 -43.21 -16.43
C LEU A 253 26.64 -43.82 -17.81
N ASP A 254 25.59 -43.88 -18.61
CA ASP A 254 25.65 -44.43 -19.97
C ASP A 254 25.22 -43.33 -20.95
N LEU A 255 26.20 -42.80 -21.68
CA LEU A 255 26.02 -41.75 -22.67
C LEU A 255 26.21 -42.34 -24.07
N ARG A 256 25.32 -42.03 -25.01
CA ARG A 256 25.42 -42.56 -26.38
C ARG A 256 26.71 -42.15 -27.09
N SER A 257 27.18 -40.92 -26.87
CA SER A 257 28.35 -40.35 -27.56
C SER A 257 29.69 -40.66 -26.88
N VAL A 258 29.69 -41.08 -25.61
CA VAL A 258 30.92 -41.29 -24.81
C VAL A 258 31.07 -42.76 -24.38
N GLY A 259 29.95 -43.48 -24.28
CA GLY A 259 29.88 -44.80 -23.68
C GLY A 259 29.67 -44.74 -22.16
N ARG A 260 29.96 -45.86 -21.49
CA ARG A 260 29.75 -46.00 -20.05
C ARG A 260 30.86 -45.34 -19.25
N LEU A 261 30.50 -44.45 -18.33
CA LEU A 261 31.39 -43.78 -17.40
C LEU A 261 31.06 -44.20 -15.97
N GLN A 262 32.07 -44.52 -15.17
CA GLN A 262 31.94 -44.56 -13.72
C GLN A 262 32.33 -43.21 -13.15
N VAL A 263 31.45 -42.67 -12.31
CA VAL A 263 31.67 -41.37 -11.67
C VAL A 263 31.40 -41.45 -10.19
N GLN A 264 32.00 -40.54 -9.43
CA GLN A 264 31.71 -40.32 -8.02
C GLN A 264 31.10 -38.93 -7.84
N VAL A 265 30.00 -38.84 -7.10
CA VAL A 265 29.39 -37.56 -6.72
C VAL A 265 30.33 -36.86 -5.72
N VAL A 266 30.89 -35.72 -6.10
CA VAL A 266 31.80 -34.93 -5.24
C VAL A 266 31.11 -33.70 -4.63
N GLY A 267 29.90 -33.39 -5.07
CA GLY A 267 29.07 -32.35 -4.47
C GLY A 267 27.73 -32.20 -5.17
N ALA A 268 26.84 -31.42 -4.56
CA ALA A 268 25.52 -31.09 -5.11
C ALA A 268 25.34 -29.57 -5.16
N SER A 269 24.56 -29.10 -6.13
CA SER A 269 24.20 -27.70 -6.28
C SER A 269 22.78 -27.58 -6.83
N PRO A 270 22.16 -26.39 -6.84
CA PRO A 270 20.83 -26.20 -7.45
C PRO A 270 20.75 -26.61 -8.94
N ARG A 271 21.88 -26.73 -9.65
CA ARG A 271 21.94 -27.18 -11.05
C ARG A 271 22.08 -28.70 -11.21
N GLY A 272 22.28 -29.44 -10.12
CA GLY A 272 22.51 -30.88 -10.14
C GLY A 272 23.78 -31.32 -9.41
N LEU A 273 24.19 -32.56 -9.69
CA LEU A 273 25.27 -33.28 -9.05
C LEU A 273 26.60 -33.03 -9.79
N HIS A 274 27.62 -32.63 -9.04
CA HIS A 274 28.99 -32.52 -9.52
C HIS A 274 29.64 -33.87 -9.40
N CYS A 275 30.06 -34.44 -10.53
CA CYS A 275 30.59 -35.78 -10.62
C CYS A 275 32.05 -35.76 -11.09
N ALA A 276 32.94 -36.45 -10.38
CA ALA A 276 34.32 -36.71 -10.82
C ALA A 276 34.41 -38.09 -11.47
N LEU A 277 35.31 -38.27 -12.44
CA LEU A 277 35.55 -39.60 -13.04
C LEU A 277 36.19 -40.53 -12.01
N ALA A 278 35.72 -41.78 -11.94
CA ALA A 278 36.10 -42.71 -10.87
C ALA A 278 37.15 -43.76 -11.29
N ASP A 279 37.48 -43.84 -12.59
CA ASP A 279 38.44 -44.82 -13.11
C ASP A 279 39.15 -44.35 -14.40
N PRO A 280 40.36 -44.88 -14.69
CA PRO A 280 41.14 -44.47 -15.87
C PRO A 280 40.49 -44.76 -17.23
N ALA A 281 39.63 -45.79 -17.33
CA ALA A 281 38.97 -46.11 -18.58
C ALA A 281 37.86 -45.09 -18.90
N SER A 282 37.17 -44.61 -17.87
CA SER A 282 36.22 -43.50 -17.97
C SER A 282 36.92 -42.18 -18.31
N GLU A 283 38.12 -41.93 -17.76
CA GLU A 283 38.96 -40.78 -18.14
C GLU A 283 39.39 -40.83 -19.61
N ALA A 284 39.82 -41.99 -20.12
CA ALA A 284 40.17 -42.16 -21.53
C ALA A 284 38.98 -41.88 -22.44
N ARG A 285 37.81 -42.48 -22.15
CA ARG A 285 36.58 -42.23 -22.94
C ARG A 285 36.15 -40.77 -22.91
N MET A 286 36.19 -40.12 -21.73
CA MET A 286 35.87 -38.70 -21.62
C MET A 286 36.84 -37.84 -22.43
N ARG A 287 38.13 -38.16 -22.42
CA ARG A 287 39.16 -37.45 -23.19
C ARG A 287 38.89 -37.52 -24.69
N ASP A 288 38.55 -38.70 -25.21
CA ASP A 288 38.26 -38.88 -26.63
C ASP A 288 36.99 -38.12 -27.04
N ALA A 289 35.94 -38.17 -26.21
CA ALA A 289 34.72 -37.42 -26.44
C ALA A 289 34.92 -35.89 -26.38
N LEU A 290 35.83 -35.43 -25.51
CA LEU A 290 36.17 -34.01 -25.38
C LEU A 290 36.87 -33.46 -26.61
N VAL A 291 37.62 -34.27 -27.37
CA VAL A 291 38.33 -33.77 -28.56
C VAL A 291 37.37 -33.07 -29.52
N ALA A 292 36.25 -33.72 -29.87
CA ALA A 292 35.28 -33.12 -30.78
C ALA A 292 34.66 -31.82 -30.23
N VAL A 293 34.38 -31.76 -28.93
CA VAL A 293 33.84 -30.57 -28.26
C VAL A 293 34.87 -29.44 -28.19
N GLU A 294 36.13 -29.76 -27.90
CA GLU A 294 37.25 -28.82 -27.89
C GLU A 294 37.52 -28.25 -29.30
N GLU A 295 37.49 -29.10 -30.34
CA GLU A 295 37.60 -28.70 -31.75
C GLU A 295 36.49 -27.73 -32.17
N GLU A 296 35.23 -28.04 -31.83
CA GLU A 296 34.07 -27.21 -32.14
C GLU A 296 34.16 -25.82 -31.50
N ASN A 297 34.67 -25.75 -30.26
CA ASN A 297 34.77 -24.49 -29.52
C ASN A 297 36.04 -23.69 -29.84
N ARG A 298 37.08 -24.32 -30.39
CA ARG A 298 38.37 -23.67 -30.67
C ARG A 298 38.27 -22.37 -31.47
N PRO A 299 37.57 -22.29 -32.62
CA PRO A 299 37.47 -21.04 -33.37
C PRO A 299 36.74 -19.95 -32.57
N LEU A 300 35.75 -20.31 -31.78
CA LEU A 300 34.99 -19.37 -30.94
C LEU A 300 35.85 -18.80 -29.81
N ILE A 301 36.65 -19.67 -29.18
CA ILE A 301 37.62 -19.29 -28.14
C ILE A 301 38.70 -18.39 -28.72
N ALA A 302 39.25 -18.74 -29.88
CA ALA A 302 40.25 -17.92 -30.56
C ALA A 302 39.72 -16.53 -30.91
N ALA A 303 38.47 -16.43 -31.39
CA ALA A 303 37.82 -15.15 -31.67
C ALA A 303 37.67 -14.30 -30.40
N ALA A 304 37.22 -14.89 -29.29
CA ALA A 304 37.09 -14.19 -28.01
C ALA A 304 38.45 -13.72 -27.46
N GLN A 305 39.47 -14.57 -27.50
CA GLN A 305 40.82 -14.23 -27.04
C GLN A 305 41.48 -13.15 -27.91
N GLY A 306 41.40 -13.29 -29.24
CA GLY A 306 41.91 -12.31 -30.17
C GLY A 306 41.21 -10.96 -30.05
N GLY A 307 39.88 -10.97 -29.89
CA GLY A 307 39.11 -9.76 -29.64
C GLY A 307 39.46 -9.10 -28.30
N ALA A 308 39.61 -9.87 -27.23
CA ALA A 308 40.01 -9.34 -25.92
C ALA A 308 41.40 -8.70 -25.97
N ALA A 309 42.34 -9.32 -26.70
CA ALA A 309 43.66 -8.75 -26.95
C ALA A 309 43.60 -7.46 -27.78
N ALA A 310 42.76 -7.41 -28.81
CA ALA A 310 42.56 -6.21 -29.62
C ALA A 310 41.97 -5.05 -28.79
N VAL A 311 40.98 -5.33 -27.94
CA VAL A 311 40.42 -4.34 -27.01
C VAL A 311 41.49 -3.87 -26.02
N ALA A 312 42.25 -4.78 -25.42
CA ALA A 312 43.34 -4.43 -24.50
C ALA A 312 44.35 -3.49 -25.18
N ALA A 313 44.83 -3.85 -26.37
CA ALA A 313 45.78 -3.02 -27.13
C ALA A 313 45.22 -1.63 -27.46
N ALA A 314 43.94 -1.53 -27.85
CA ALA A 314 43.31 -0.26 -28.16
C ALA A 314 43.14 0.64 -26.92
N LEU A 315 42.81 0.06 -25.77
CA LEU A 315 42.76 0.79 -24.50
C LEU A 315 44.15 1.27 -24.06
N GLU A 316 45.18 0.43 -24.19
CA GLU A 316 46.57 0.80 -23.89
C GLU A 316 47.08 1.92 -24.81
N GLN A 317 46.74 1.88 -26.10
CA GLN A 317 47.06 2.96 -27.04
C GLN A 317 46.33 4.26 -26.68
N ALA A 318 45.06 4.20 -26.26
CA ALA A 318 44.31 5.37 -25.85
C ALA A 318 44.87 6.00 -24.55
N LEU A 319 45.32 5.17 -23.61
CA LEU A 319 46.02 5.62 -22.40
C LEU A 319 47.35 6.29 -22.75
N ALA A 320 48.16 5.67 -23.61
CA ALA A 320 49.44 6.23 -24.05
C ALA A 320 49.28 7.56 -24.81
N ALA A 321 48.20 7.71 -25.57
CA ALA A 321 47.87 8.93 -26.30
C ALA A 321 47.16 10.00 -25.44
N GLY A 322 46.90 9.75 -24.15
CA GLY A 322 46.18 10.67 -23.27
C GLY A 322 44.70 10.88 -23.64
N ARG A 323 44.13 10.07 -24.54
CA ARG A 323 42.70 10.11 -24.91
C ARG A 323 41.80 9.46 -23.87
N LEU A 324 42.38 8.65 -23.00
CA LEU A 324 41.73 7.98 -21.90
C LEU A 324 42.62 8.09 -20.67
N ASP A 325 42.04 8.43 -19.54
CA ASP A 325 42.75 8.43 -18.26
C ASP A 325 42.66 7.05 -17.58
N ARG A 326 43.73 6.66 -16.89
CA ARG A 326 43.80 5.35 -16.22
C ARG A 326 42.83 5.27 -15.04
N GLN A 327 42.66 6.33 -14.28
CA GLN A 327 41.71 6.33 -13.16
C GLN A 327 40.28 6.26 -13.70
N ALA A 328 39.98 6.99 -14.78
CA ALA A 328 38.68 6.92 -15.46
C ALA A 328 38.36 5.52 -16.00
N LEU A 329 39.33 4.82 -16.62
CA LEU A 329 39.11 3.47 -17.18
C LEU A 329 38.75 2.44 -16.11
N PHE A 330 39.32 2.57 -14.90
CA PHE A 330 39.07 1.67 -13.78
C PHE A 330 38.07 2.24 -12.75
N ASP A 331 37.39 3.33 -13.08
CA ASP A 331 36.36 3.93 -12.23
C ASP A 331 35.11 3.07 -12.22
N THR A 332 34.63 2.72 -11.03
CA THR A 332 33.40 1.95 -10.81
C THR A 332 32.28 2.80 -10.20
N SER A 333 32.41 4.13 -10.22
CA SER A 333 31.40 5.07 -9.77
C SER A 333 30.32 5.28 -10.84
N TYR A 334 29.53 4.24 -11.09
CA TYR A 334 28.43 4.26 -12.08
C TYR A 334 27.36 5.31 -11.72
N ARG A 335 27.20 6.33 -12.56
CA ARG A 335 26.20 7.39 -12.35
C ARG A 335 24.92 7.07 -13.12
N PRO A 336 23.77 6.83 -12.45
CA PRO A 336 22.54 6.47 -13.15
C PRO A 336 22.02 7.62 -14.02
N VAL A 337 21.46 7.29 -15.17
CA VAL A 337 20.76 8.21 -16.06
C VAL A 337 19.30 8.27 -15.64
N VAL A 338 18.83 9.46 -15.24
CA VAL A 338 17.46 9.67 -14.75
C VAL A 338 16.45 9.46 -15.87
N GLY A 339 15.35 8.76 -15.56
CA GLY A 339 14.21 8.60 -16.47
C GLY A 339 14.38 7.54 -17.56
N VAL A 340 15.42 6.70 -17.47
CA VAL A 340 15.66 5.60 -18.42
C VAL A 340 15.47 4.26 -17.71
N GLU A 341 14.54 3.46 -18.22
CA GLU A 341 14.29 2.10 -17.77
C GLU A 341 14.45 1.11 -18.94
N PRO A 342 15.18 -0.01 -18.79
CA PRO A 342 16.02 -0.39 -17.65
C PRO A 342 17.16 0.61 -17.36
N PRO A 343 17.76 0.61 -16.14
CA PRO A 343 18.71 1.66 -15.75
C PRO A 343 19.98 1.69 -16.61
N HIS A 344 20.34 2.88 -17.08
CA HIS A 344 21.60 3.18 -17.76
C HIS A 344 22.55 3.93 -16.82
N TYR A 345 23.87 3.79 -17.02
CA TYR A 345 24.89 4.39 -16.18
C TYR A 345 26.01 5.02 -16.99
N LEU A 346 26.53 6.15 -16.51
CA LEU A 346 27.68 6.84 -17.09
C LEU A 346 28.91 6.72 -16.18
N THR A 347 30.08 6.69 -16.79
CA THR A 347 31.38 6.85 -16.14
C THR A 347 32.24 7.84 -16.94
N ALA A 348 33.33 8.34 -16.35
CA ALA A 348 34.23 9.27 -17.03
C ALA A 348 34.87 8.67 -18.30
N ALA A 349 34.98 7.34 -18.41
CA ALA A 349 35.55 6.66 -19.56
C ALA A 349 34.58 6.49 -20.74
N VAL A 350 33.26 6.61 -20.54
CA VAL A 350 32.25 6.29 -21.57
C VAL A 350 32.50 6.99 -22.90
N PRO A 351 32.77 8.32 -22.97
CA PRO A 351 32.97 8.98 -24.25
C PRO A 351 34.14 8.38 -25.05
N ALA A 352 35.27 8.08 -24.41
CA ALA A 352 36.41 7.46 -25.07
C ALA A 352 36.11 6.00 -25.47
N LEU A 353 35.40 5.24 -24.62
CA LEU A 353 35.06 3.84 -24.90
C LEU A 353 34.04 3.69 -26.04
N GLU A 354 33.14 4.66 -26.21
CA GLU A 354 32.20 4.74 -27.33
C GLU A 354 32.89 4.92 -28.69
N ASP A 355 34.05 5.58 -28.71
CA ASP A 355 34.85 5.71 -29.92
C ASP A 355 35.76 4.48 -30.16
N ILE A 356 36.32 3.91 -29.08
CA ILE A 356 37.34 2.85 -29.16
C ILE A 356 36.75 1.47 -29.44
N LEU A 357 35.63 1.12 -28.81
CA LEU A 357 35.14 -0.26 -28.79
C LEU A 357 34.39 -0.68 -30.07
N PRO A 358 33.45 0.10 -30.64
CA PRO A 358 32.67 -0.36 -31.80
C PRO A 358 33.50 -0.84 -33.00
N PRO A 359 34.61 -0.19 -33.40
CA PRO A 359 35.45 -0.66 -34.50
C PRO A 359 36.04 -2.06 -34.30
N ILE A 360 36.08 -2.56 -33.06
CA ILE A 360 36.58 -3.89 -32.72
C ILE A 360 35.42 -4.87 -32.53
N LEU A 361 34.36 -4.46 -31.84
CA LEU A 361 33.23 -5.32 -31.50
C LEU A 361 32.36 -5.66 -32.72
N GLU A 362 32.12 -4.71 -33.62
CA GLU A 362 31.25 -4.91 -34.79
C GLU A 362 31.82 -5.92 -35.80
N PRO A 363 33.10 -5.86 -36.19
CA PRO A 363 33.68 -6.89 -37.06
C PRO A 363 33.62 -8.28 -36.44
N LEU A 364 33.86 -8.42 -35.13
CA LEU A 364 33.78 -9.70 -34.41
C LEU A 364 32.36 -10.24 -34.38
N LEU A 365 31.35 -9.38 -34.20
CA LEU A 365 29.93 -9.75 -34.30
C LEU A 365 29.60 -10.32 -35.69
N LEU A 366 30.11 -9.70 -36.74
CA LEU A 366 29.79 -10.06 -38.12
C LEU A 366 30.63 -11.22 -38.68
N ALA A 367 31.72 -11.59 -38.00
CA ALA A 367 32.63 -12.65 -38.44
C ALA A 367 32.01 -14.06 -38.45
N ASP A 368 31.00 -14.30 -37.59
CA ASP A 368 30.27 -15.58 -37.53
C ASP A 368 28.76 -15.32 -37.46
N PRO A 369 27.94 -15.86 -38.38
CA PRO A 369 26.49 -15.62 -38.43
C PRO A 369 25.73 -16.16 -37.21
N ARG A 370 26.34 -17.08 -36.46
CA ARG A 370 25.77 -17.58 -35.19
C ARG A 370 25.89 -16.54 -34.08
N THR A 371 26.75 -15.54 -34.21
CA THR A 371 26.94 -14.53 -33.18
C THR A 371 25.66 -13.74 -32.96
N ALA A 372 25.22 -13.71 -31.71
CA ALA A 372 24.05 -12.96 -31.23
C ALA A 372 24.45 -11.61 -30.63
N PHE A 373 25.61 -11.56 -29.95
CA PHE A 373 26.17 -10.34 -29.42
C PHE A 373 27.69 -10.46 -29.25
N CYS A 374 28.37 -9.32 -29.28
CA CYS A 374 29.79 -9.17 -28.93
C CYS A 374 29.95 -7.89 -28.12
N ILE A 375 30.29 -8.00 -26.84
CA ILE A 375 30.39 -6.86 -25.92
C ILE A 375 31.64 -6.96 -25.06
N ALA A 376 32.19 -5.80 -24.69
CA ALA A 376 33.22 -5.70 -23.67
C ALA A 376 32.57 -5.20 -22.37
N VAL A 377 32.85 -5.87 -21.26
CA VAL A 377 32.35 -5.48 -19.94
C VAL A 377 33.48 -5.34 -18.95
N ASP A 378 33.32 -4.45 -17.96
CA ASP A 378 34.23 -4.40 -16.83
C ASP A 378 33.98 -5.56 -15.84
N ARG A 379 34.79 -5.64 -14.77
CA ARG A 379 34.69 -6.67 -13.72
C ARG A 379 33.38 -6.70 -12.93
N ASN A 380 32.50 -5.71 -13.08
CA ASN A 380 31.17 -5.67 -12.49
C ASN A 380 30.06 -5.94 -13.50
N GLY A 381 30.42 -6.28 -14.75
CA GLY A 381 29.48 -6.56 -15.82
C GLY A 381 28.97 -5.30 -16.50
N TYR A 382 29.58 -4.13 -16.28
CA TYR A 382 29.16 -2.90 -16.95
C TYR A 382 29.62 -2.91 -18.41
N ALA A 383 28.67 -2.84 -19.34
CA ALA A 383 28.91 -2.68 -20.77
C ALA A 383 28.79 -1.19 -21.14
N PRO A 384 29.89 -0.45 -21.32
CA PRO A 384 29.83 0.95 -21.75
C PRO A 384 29.18 1.08 -23.14
N VAL A 385 29.43 0.10 -24.01
CA VAL A 385 28.99 0.04 -25.40
C VAL A 385 28.36 -1.32 -25.66
N HIS A 386 27.33 -1.36 -26.48
CA HIS A 386 26.75 -2.58 -27.04
C HIS A 386 26.86 -2.55 -28.56
N ASN A 387 26.61 -3.68 -29.22
CA ASN A 387 26.50 -3.75 -30.67
C ASN A 387 25.51 -2.71 -31.22
N ARG A 388 25.80 -2.13 -32.39
CA ARG A 388 25.11 -0.98 -32.99
C ARG A 388 23.59 -1.16 -33.07
N ALA A 389 23.13 -2.37 -33.39
CA ALA A 389 21.70 -2.69 -33.48
C ALA A 389 20.97 -2.59 -32.13
N GLN A 390 21.69 -2.76 -31.01
CA GLN A 390 21.19 -2.64 -29.64
C GLN A 390 21.83 -1.48 -28.87
N ALA A 391 22.45 -0.54 -29.57
CA ALA A 391 23.04 0.69 -29.05
C ALA A 391 22.13 1.91 -29.29
N GLN A 392 20.83 1.68 -29.48
CA GLN A 392 19.90 2.75 -29.83
C GLN A 392 19.63 3.66 -28.63
N ALA A 393 19.25 4.91 -28.90
CA ALA A 393 18.86 5.85 -27.86
C ALA A 393 17.60 5.34 -27.13
N PRO A 394 17.57 5.37 -25.79
CA PRO A 394 16.40 4.93 -25.04
C PRO A 394 15.19 5.83 -25.30
N ARG A 395 14.00 5.24 -25.31
CA ARG A 395 12.71 5.91 -25.43
C ARG A 395 12.10 6.11 -24.05
N ALA A 396 11.65 7.34 -23.77
CA ALA A 396 10.97 7.65 -22.53
C ALA A 396 9.63 6.89 -22.45
N GLY A 397 9.38 6.24 -21.31
CA GLY A 397 8.12 5.50 -21.06
C GLY A 397 7.98 4.17 -21.79
N ASP A 398 9.01 3.67 -22.48
CA ASP A 398 8.97 2.39 -23.22
C ASP A 398 10.07 1.41 -22.77
N PRO A 399 9.93 0.83 -21.55
CA PRO A 399 10.95 -0.06 -20.99
C PRO A 399 11.11 -1.37 -21.77
N ALA A 400 10.04 -1.86 -22.42
CA ALA A 400 10.09 -3.07 -23.22
C ALA A 400 10.95 -2.87 -24.47
N TRP A 401 10.78 -1.76 -25.18
CA TRP A 401 11.63 -1.42 -26.31
C TRP A 401 13.08 -1.17 -25.88
N ASN A 402 13.29 -0.42 -24.78
CA ASN A 402 14.63 -0.14 -24.26
C ASN A 402 15.38 -1.43 -23.89
N ALA A 403 14.69 -2.39 -23.26
CA ALA A 403 15.28 -3.67 -22.89
C ALA A 403 15.85 -4.46 -24.09
N LEU A 404 15.26 -4.28 -25.27
CA LEU A 404 15.65 -4.96 -26.52
C LEU A 404 16.67 -4.15 -27.34
N HIS A 405 16.53 -2.83 -27.40
CA HIS A 405 17.23 -1.98 -28.36
C HIS A 405 18.21 -0.97 -27.76
N ALA A 406 18.07 -0.62 -26.47
CA ALA A 406 18.93 0.32 -25.76
C ALA A 406 19.70 -0.44 -24.67
N ARG A 407 20.74 -1.16 -25.09
CA ARG A 407 21.44 -2.15 -24.26
C ARG A 407 22.84 -1.72 -23.83
N GLN A 408 23.36 -0.63 -24.37
CA GLN A 408 24.61 -0.04 -23.92
C GLN A 408 24.46 0.71 -22.59
N ARG A 409 25.60 0.97 -21.92
CA ARG A 409 25.67 1.68 -20.63
C ARG A 409 24.92 0.95 -19.51
N ARG A 410 24.82 -0.38 -19.57
CA ARG A 410 24.06 -1.21 -18.62
C ARG A 410 24.96 -2.15 -17.83
N LEU A 411 24.48 -2.57 -16.66
CA LEU A 411 25.07 -3.64 -15.87
C LEU A 411 24.44 -4.98 -16.27
N TYR A 412 25.29 -5.94 -16.62
CA TYR A 412 24.96 -7.36 -16.82
C TYR A 412 25.57 -8.16 -15.68
N ASP A 413 24.98 -7.98 -14.50
CA ASP A 413 25.47 -8.49 -13.23
C ASP A 413 24.74 -9.75 -12.77
N ASP A 414 24.05 -10.42 -13.69
CA ASP A 414 23.56 -11.76 -13.47
C ASP A 414 24.73 -12.73 -13.21
N ARG A 415 24.42 -13.91 -12.69
CA ARG A 415 25.46 -14.88 -12.31
C ARG A 415 26.37 -15.28 -13.48
N ALA A 416 25.85 -15.43 -14.70
CA ALA A 416 26.66 -15.80 -15.87
C ALA A 416 27.49 -14.61 -16.34
N GLY A 417 26.89 -13.41 -16.37
CA GLY A 417 27.57 -12.15 -16.68
C GLY A 417 28.76 -11.87 -15.75
N LEU A 418 28.56 -11.99 -14.43
CA LEU A 418 29.65 -11.81 -13.45
C LEU A 418 30.68 -12.93 -13.50
N ALA A 419 30.27 -14.15 -13.82
CA ALA A 419 31.21 -15.25 -13.99
C ALA A 419 32.20 -14.96 -15.13
N ALA A 420 31.70 -14.50 -16.28
CA ALA A 420 32.54 -14.08 -17.39
C ALA A 420 33.39 -12.85 -17.06
N ALA A 421 32.77 -11.79 -16.56
CA ALA A 421 33.43 -10.52 -16.24
C ALA A 421 34.58 -10.64 -15.23
N ARG A 422 34.53 -11.63 -14.33
CA ARG A 422 35.51 -11.80 -13.24
C ARG A 422 36.46 -12.95 -13.45
N SER A 423 36.27 -13.78 -14.47
CA SER A 423 37.15 -14.93 -14.73
C SER A 423 38.57 -14.47 -15.02
N THR A 424 39.56 -15.10 -14.38
CA THR A 424 40.99 -14.88 -14.67
C THR A 424 41.58 -15.95 -15.58
N ARG A 425 40.80 -16.99 -15.95
CA ARG A 425 41.19 -18.04 -16.89
C ARG A 425 41.44 -17.45 -18.28
N ALA A 426 42.19 -18.16 -19.12
CA ALA A 426 42.46 -17.74 -20.50
C ALA A 426 41.18 -17.58 -21.34
N PHE A 427 40.13 -18.34 -21.00
CA PHE A 427 38.78 -18.20 -21.52
C PHE A 427 37.76 -18.87 -20.58
N LEU A 428 36.48 -18.61 -20.80
CA LEU A 428 35.34 -19.29 -20.19
C LEU A 428 34.31 -19.63 -21.26
N VAL A 429 33.83 -20.87 -21.31
CA VAL A 429 32.67 -21.27 -22.13
C VAL A 429 31.52 -21.62 -21.20
N GLN A 430 30.34 -21.05 -21.44
CA GLN A 430 29.16 -21.29 -20.62
C GLN A 430 27.86 -21.24 -21.44
N ALA A 431 26.86 -22.00 -21.01
CA ALA A 431 25.51 -21.83 -21.52
C ALA A 431 24.84 -20.64 -20.81
N CYS A 432 24.41 -19.65 -21.59
CA CYS A 432 23.48 -18.64 -21.14
C CYS A 432 22.06 -19.17 -21.36
N PRO A 433 21.26 -19.39 -20.29
CA PRO A 433 19.88 -19.83 -20.43
C PRO A 433 19.05 -18.78 -21.18
N GLN A 434 17.87 -19.19 -21.63
CA GLN A 434 16.87 -18.25 -22.11
C GLN A 434 16.58 -17.23 -21.01
N ASP A 435 16.63 -15.95 -21.37
CA ASP A 435 16.36 -14.88 -20.42
C ASP A 435 14.88 -14.54 -20.32
N GLU A 436 14.53 -13.73 -19.32
CA GLU A 436 13.17 -13.29 -19.03
C GLU A 436 12.54 -12.47 -20.16
N ALA A 437 13.35 -11.93 -21.07
CA ALA A 437 12.89 -11.28 -22.30
C ALA A 437 12.62 -12.26 -23.45
N GLY A 438 12.67 -13.57 -23.16
CA GLY A 438 12.31 -14.65 -24.08
C GLY A 438 13.40 -15.00 -25.10
N ARG A 439 14.63 -14.51 -24.97
CA ARG A 439 15.69 -14.77 -25.96
C ARG A 439 16.16 -16.23 -25.91
N PRO A 440 16.42 -16.89 -27.04
CA PRO A 440 16.82 -18.29 -27.07
C PRO A 440 18.14 -18.49 -26.29
N PRO A 441 18.37 -19.69 -25.74
CA PRO A 441 19.61 -20.00 -25.06
C PRO A 441 20.81 -19.81 -25.99
N LEU A 442 21.91 -19.33 -25.44
CA LEU A 442 23.14 -19.03 -26.18
C LEU A 442 24.32 -19.77 -25.56
N ARG A 443 25.31 -20.10 -26.38
CA ARG A 443 26.65 -20.43 -25.90
C ARG A 443 27.44 -19.14 -25.79
N GLU A 444 27.87 -18.78 -24.59
CA GLU A 444 28.74 -17.64 -24.37
C GLU A 444 30.19 -18.11 -24.26
N VAL A 445 31.08 -17.41 -24.97
CA VAL A 445 32.52 -17.53 -24.82
C VAL A 445 33.06 -16.18 -24.37
N ALA A 446 33.83 -16.18 -23.28
CA ALA A 446 34.42 -14.99 -22.71
C ALA A 446 35.94 -15.12 -22.57
N ALA A 447 36.65 -14.01 -22.73
CA ALA A 447 38.09 -13.92 -22.51
C ALA A 447 38.44 -12.64 -21.72
N PRO A 448 39.38 -12.70 -20.77
CA PRO A 448 39.71 -11.56 -19.92
C PRO A 448 40.44 -10.47 -20.71
N ILE A 449 40.05 -9.22 -20.47
CA ILE A 449 40.72 -8.02 -20.96
C ILE A 449 41.62 -7.52 -19.84
N ARG A 450 42.93 -7.53 -20.10
CA ARG A 450 43.95 -7.02 -19.18
C ARG A 450 44.64 -5.83 -19.82
N VAL A 451 44.65 -4.70 -19.11
CA VAL A 451 45.28 -3.45 -19.55
C VAL A 451 46.47 -3.19 -18.64
N HIS A 452 47.68 -3.20 -19.19
CA HIS A 452 48.95 -3.15 -18.47
C HIS A 452 49.01 -4.16 -17.32
N GLY A 453 48.61 -5.40 -17.60
CA GLY A 453 48.56 -6.51 -16.64
C GLY A 453 47.40 -6.49 -15.64
N ARG A 454 46.70 -5.35 -15.48
CA ARG A 454 45.55 -5.22 -14.58
C ARG A 454 44.27 -5.70 -15.27
N HIS A 455 43.53 -6.60 -14.62
CA HIS A 455 42.24 -7.09 -15.10
C HIS A 455 41.19 -5.97 -15.10
N TRP A 456 40.74 -5.57 -16.29
CA TRP A 456 39.69 -4.57 -16.47
C TRP A 456 38.30 -5.20 -16.50
N GLY A 457 38.17 -6.33 -17.20
CA GLY A 457 36.95 -7.14 -17.28
C GLY A 457 37.07 -8.18 -18.38
N ALA A 458 36.04 -8.43 -19.18
CA ALA A 458 36.05 -9.47 -20.20
C ALA A 458 35.40 -9.03 -21.52
N LEU A 459 35.92 -9.57 -22.62
CA LEU A 459 35.17 -9.64 -23.87
C LEU A 459 34.23 -10.83 -23.80
N ARG A 460 32.98 -10.65 -24.18
CA ARG A 460 31.93 -11.68 -24.18
C ARG A 460 31.32 -11.78 -25.56
N ILE A 461 31.27 -13.00 -26.09
CA ILE A 461 30.65 -13.30 -27.38
C ILE A 461 29.60 -14.39 -27.18
N GLY A 462 28.36 -14.09 -27.52
CA GLY A 462 27.25 -15.04 -27.46
C GLY A 462 26.95 -15.62 -28.83
N PHE A 463 26.82 -16.95 -28.92
CA PHE A 463 26.52 -17.69 -30.14
C PHE A 463 25.18 -18.42 -30.00
N ARG A 464 24.34 -18.35 -31.04
CA ARG A 464 23.09 -19.12 -31.12
C ARG A 464 23.43 -20.62 -31.22
N ILE A 465 22.71 -21.43 -30.45
CA ILE A 465 22.86 -22.89 -30.37
C ILE A 465 21.79 -23.55 -31.24
#